data_AF-A0A1F7TEI9-F1
#
_entry.id   AF-A0A1F7TEI9-F1
#
_cell.length_a   1.000
_cell.length_b   1.000
_cell.length_c   1.000
_cell.angle_alpha   90.00
_cell.angle_beta   90.00
_cell.angle_gamma   90.00
#
_symmetry.space_group_name_H-M   'P 1'
#
loop_
_entity.id
_entity.type
_entity.pdbx_description
1 polymer ?
#
loop_
_entity_poly.entity_id
_entity_poly.type
_entity_poly.pdbx_seq_one_letter_code
_entity_poly.pdbx_strand_id
1 'polypeptide(L)'
;MRARAALIAILASCAFTLPLAGAARAGQPIRPLKEQVDSGKVLFDARGCSTCHAVKGQGGKVGPGLDRVTVWASPLLGASIMWNHVPLMEKAMREQRLAWPQFRQNELHDLFTYLHSLNPRGGSAYPFRGEARLGRILFAATCQKCHGAVGKGGHLGPDLGPKAALTSDEEAFASRMLRHAPTMVATAREVRLDWPRLSGAEMANILAYMQSLKPKGN
;
A
#
# COMPACT_ATOMS: atom_id res chain seq x y z
N MET A 1 22.34 5.52 -75.53
CA MET A 1 21.28 4.87 -76.33
C MET A 1 20.44 3.99 -75.42
N ARG A 2 19.12 4.22 -75.40
CA ARG A 2 17.98 3.29 -75.16
C ARG A 2 18.07 2.34 -73.94
N ALA A 3 17.37 2.56 -72.83
CA ALA A 3 15.92 2.53 -72.57
C ALA A 3 15.41 1.19 -72.00
N ARG A 4 14.55 1.33 -70.98
CA ARG A 4 13.53 0.42 -70.43
C ARG A 4 13.95 -0.59 -69.35
N ALA A 5 13.48 -0.34 -68.12
CA ALA A 5 12.37 -1.10 -67.55
C ALA A 5 11.83 -0.35 -66.32
N ALA A 6 10.54 0.00 -66.35
CA ALA A 6 9.81 0.52 -65.20
C ALA A 6 9.39 -0.65 -64.32
N LEU A 7 9.72 -0.60 -63.02
CA LEU A 7 9.02 -1.37 -62.00
C LEU A 7 8.27 -0.38 -61.11
N ILE A 8 6.94 -0.42 -61.22
CA ILE A 8 6.00 0.21 -60.31
C ILE A 8 5.95 -0.68 -59.07
N ALA A 9 6.62 -0.27 -57.98
CA ALA A 9 6.45 -0.88 -56.68
C ALA A 9 5.32 -0.15 -55.95
N ILE A 10 4.18 -0.82 -55.80
CA ILE A 10 3.02 -0.37 -55.03
C ILE A 10 3.43 -0.38 -53.55
N LEU A 11 3.70 0.78 -52.98
CA LEU A 11 3.83 0.94 -51.52
C LEU A 11 2.43 0.91 -50.92
N ALA A 12 1.96 -0.29 -50.54
CA ALA A 12 0.83 -0.43 -49.64
C ALA A 12 1.27 0.03 -48.24
N SER A 13 1.00 1.30 -47.91
CA SER A 13 1.15 1.83 -46.56
C SER A 13 0.18 1.10 -45.62
N CYS A 14 0.64 0.02 -44.99
CA CYS A 14 0.00 -0.51 -43.79
C CYS A 14 0.13 0.55 -42.69
N ALA A 15 -0.91 1.36 -42.50
CA ALA A 15 -1.11 2.13 -41.29
C ALA A 15 -1.26 1.14 -40.13
N PHE A 16 -0.13 0.79 -39.51
CA PHE A 16 -0.12 0.07 -38.24
C PHE A 16 -0.54 1.07 -37.17
N THR A 17 -1.85 1.20 -36.97
CA THR A 17 -2.38 1.84 -35.78
C THR A 17 -2.01 0.94 -34.60
N LEU A 18 -0.86 1.22 -33.96
CA LEU A 18 -0.63 0.68 -32.62
C LEU A 18 -1.77 1.22 -31.76
N PRO A 19 -2.63 0.36 -31.17
CA PRO A 19 -3.53 0.86 -30.17
C PRO A 19 -2.65 1.36 -29.03
N LEU A 20 -2.80 2.64 -28.68
CA LEU A 20 -2.35 3.12 -27.38
C LEU A 20 -3.06 2.25 -26.33
N ALA A 21 -2.37 1.24 -25.82
CA ALA A 21 -2.79 0.50 -24.64
C ALA A 21 -2.54 1.40 -23.41
N GLY A 22 -3.31 2.48 -23.32
CA GLY A 22 -3.49 3.31 -22.15
C GLY A 22 -4.91 3.17 -21.67
N ALA A 23 -5.16 2.20 -20.78
CA ALA A 23 -6.35 2.18 -19.94
C ALA A 23 -5.99 1.51 -18.60
N ALA A 24 -5.95 2.32 -17.55
CA ALA A 24 -5.91 1.85 -16.18
C ALA A 24 -7.12 0.91 -15.94
N ARG A 25 -6.86 -0.32 -15.48
CA ARG A 25 -7.95 -1.22 -15.08
C ARG A 25 -8.34 -0.96 -13.62
N ALA A 26 -9.38 -0.16 -13.45
CA ALA A 26 -10.30 -0.37 -12.34
C ALA A 26 -10.99 -1.73 -12.55
N GLY A 27 -11.05 -2.57 -11.51
CA GLY A 27 -11.80 -3.83 -11.53
C GLY A 27 -11.04 -5.05 -12.07
N GLN A 28 -9.95 -5.46 -11.42
CA GLN A 28 -9.54 -6.87 -11.53
C GLN A 28 -10.59 -7.74 -10.82
N PRO A 29 -10.96 -8.91 -11.37
CA PRO A 29 -11.88 -9.82 -10.70
C PRO A 29 -11.32 -10.23 -9.34
N ILE A 30 -12.18 -10.22 -8.31
CA ILE A 30 -11.81 -10.70 -6.98
C ILE A 30 -11.39 -12.16 -7.12
N ARG A 31 -10.13 -12.45 -6.78
CA ARG A 31 -9.58 -13.81 -6.87
C ARG A 31 -10.26 -14.73 -5.85
N PRO A 32 -10.33 -16.05 -6.07
CA PRO A 32 -10.84 -16.97 -5.05
C PRO A 32 -10.10 -16.81 -3.72
N LEU A 33 -10.82 -16.86 -2.60
CA LEU A 33 -10.24 -16.67 -1.25
C LEU A 33 -9.06 -17.61 -1.00
N LYS A 34 -9.18 -18.89 -1.39
CA LYS A 34 -8.11 -19.87 -1.26
C LYS A 34 -6.83 -19.42 -1.99
N GLU A 35 -6.97 -18.88 -3.20
CA GLU A 35 -5.82 -18.40 -3.98
C GLU A 35 -5.13 -17.21 -3.28
N GLN A 36 -5.92 -16.29 -2.72
CA GLN A 36 -5.38 -15.15 -1.96
C GLN A 36 -4.62 -15.61 -0.70
N VAL A 37 -5.16 -16.59 0.03
CA VAL A 37 -4.50 -17.18 1.22
C VAL A 37 -3.20 -17.89 0.83
N ASP A 38 -3.23 -18.71 -0.22
CA ASP A 38 -2.04 -19.43 -0.69
C ASP A 38 -0.95 -18.47 -1.18
N SER A 39 -1.33 -17.45 -1.95
CA SER A 39 -0.45 -16.36 -2.39
C SER A 39 0.15 -15.60 -1.20
N GLY A 40 -0.68 -15.23 -0.23
CA GLY A 40 -0.26 -14.51 0.98
C GLY A 40 0.72 -15.32 1.83
N LYS A 41 0.54 -16.64 1.93
CA LYS A 41 1.49 -17.53 2.60
C LYS A 41 2.85 -17.53 1.90
N VAL A 42 2.87 -17.66 0.58
CA VAL A 42 4.13 -17.60 -0.20
C VAL A 42 4.81 -16.24 -0.02
N LEU A 43 4.04 -15.15 -0.05
CA LEU A 43 4.55 -13.81 0.17
C LEU A 43 5.14 -13.63 1.58
N PHE A 44 4.53 -14.22 2.62
CA PHE A 44 5.04 -14.15 3.99
C PHE A 44 6.49 -14.67 4.09
N ASP A 45 6.77 -15.81 3.47
CA ASP A 45 8.11 -16.38 3.44
C ASP A 45 9.02 -15.62 2.46
N ALA A 46 8.55 -15.35 1.25
CA ALA A 46 9.34 -14.69 0.20
C ALA A 46 9.70 -13.23 0.52
N ARG A 47 8.95 -12.57 1.42
CA ARG A 47 9.24 -11.22 1.91
C ARG A 47 10.01 -11.24 3.24
N GLY A 48 10.41 -12.43 3.70
CA GLY A 48 11.29 -12.62 4.85
C GLY A 48 10.59 -12.46 6.21
N CYS A 49 9.26 -12.38 6.26
CA CYS A 49 8.51 -12.18 7.49
C CYS A 49 8.74 -13.33 8.49
N SER A 50 8.82 -14.56 7.98
CA SER A 50 9.07 -15.77 8.79
C SER A 50 10.46 -15.81 9.44
N THR A 51 11.42 -14.99 8.98
CA THR A 51 12.73 -14.83 9.63
C THR A 51 12.61 -14.36 11.08
N CYS A 52 11.60 -13.52 11.35
CA CYS A 52 11.40 -12.91 12.66
C CYS A 52 10.10 -13.35 13.33
N HIS A 53 9.03 -13.58 12.56
CA HIS A 53 7.70 -13.86 13.07
C HIS A 53 7.33 -15.33 12.92
N ALA A 54 7.00 -15.98 14.03
CA ALA A 54 6.49 -17.34 14.00
C ALA A 54 5.00 -17.41 13.63
N VAL A 55 4.62 -18.47 12.92
CA VAL A 55 3.25 -18.88 12.67
C VAL A 55 3.11 -20.36 13.03
N LYS A 56 2.18 -20.70 13.93
CA LYS A 56 1.96 -22.08 14.39
C LYS A 56 3.25 -22.76 14.87
N GLY A 57 4.11 -22.00 15.56
CA GLY A 57 5.38 -22.47 16.11
C GLY A 57 6.54 -22.56 15.11
N GLN A 58 6.36 -22.18 13.84
CA GLN A 58 7.40 -22.20 12.81
C GLN A 58 7.83 -20.77 12.44
N GLY A 59 9.13 -20.55 12.31
CA GLY A 59 9.72 -19.24 12.00
C GLY A 59 10.58 -18.69 13.15
N GLY A 60 10.91 -17.40 13.06
CA GLY A 60 11.74 -16.69 14.03
C GLY A 60 11.05 -16.36 15.35
N LYS A 61 11.86 -15.91 16.32
CA LYS A 61 11.41 -15.50 17.66
C LYS A 61 11.76 -14.05 18.00
N VAL A 62 12.23 -13.28 17.01
CA VAL A 62 12.56 -11.85 17.19
C VAL A 62 11.28 -11.02 17.31
N GLY A 63 10.31 -11.29 16.45
CA GLY A 63 8.99 -10.68 16.49
C GLY A 63 7.98 -11.59 17.21
N PRO A 64 6.83 -11.04 17.65
CA PRO A 64 5.75 -11.86 18.20
C PRO A 64 5.19 -12.81 17.14
N GLY A 65 4.67 -13.95 17.59
CA GLY A 65 3.92 -14.86 16.73
C GLY A 65 2.66 -14.19 16.18
N LEU A 66 2.34 -14.43 14.90
CA LEU A 66 1.25 -13.75 14.20
C LEU A 66 -0.02 -14.59 14.06
N ASP A 67 0.03 -15.87 14.46
CA ASP A 67 -1.07 -16.83 14.36
C ASP A 67 -2.21 -16.60 15.35
N ARG A 68 -2.02 -15.73 16.35
CA ARG A 68 -3.06 -15.34 17.32
C ARG A 68 -3.53 -13.90 17.18
N VAL A 69 -2.97 -13.14 16.24
CA VAL A 69 -3.31 -11.74 16.04
C VAL A 69 -4.61 -11.64 15.24
N THR A 70 -5.59 -10.92 15.77
CA THR A 70 -6.97 -10.90 15.24
C THR A 70 -7.29 -9.68 14.38
N VAL A 71 -6.43 -8.66 14.43
CA VAL A 71 -6.69 -7.35 13.81
C VAL A 71 -6.72 -7.36 12.29
N TRP A 72 -6.19 -8.42 11.66
CA TRP A 72 -6.05 -8.54 10.21
C TRP A 72 -7.38 -8.58 9.46
N ALA A 73 -8.49 -8.85 10.15
CA ALA A 73 -9.83 -8.74 9.61
C ALA A 73 -10.24 -7.29 9.28
N SER A 74 -9.57 -6.28 9.89
CA SER A 74 -9.92 -4.86 9.75
C SER A 74 -8.76 -4.11 9.09
N PRO A 75 -8.87 -3.67 7.83
CA PRO A 75 -7.76 -3.04 7.11
C PRO A 75 -7.10 -1.89 7.88
N LEU A 76 -7.92 -0.99 8.45
CA LEU A 76 -7.40 0.16 9.20
C LEU A 76 -6.79 -0.22 10.55
N LEU A 77 -7.31 -1.23 11.26
CA LEU A 77 -6.72 -1.68 12.52
C LEU A 77 -5.39 -2.40 12.28
N GLY A 78 -5.36 -3.30 11.30
CA GLY A 78 -4.14 -3.99 10.86
C GLY A 78 -3.07 -3.00 10.41
N ALA A 79 -3.45 -2.01 9.60
CA ALA A 79 -2.57 -0.93 9.19
C ALA A 79 -2.07 -0.10 10.38
N SER A 80 -2.93 0.23 11.35
CA SER A 80 -2.57 0.96 12.56
C SER A 80 -1.51 0.20 13.38
N ILE A 81 -1.73 -1.09 13.64
CA ILE A 81 -0.76 -1.91 14.36
C ILE A 81 0.56 -1.96 13.60
N MET A 82 0.52 -2.17 12.28
CA MET A 82 1.73 -2.28 11.49
C MET A 82 2.49 -0.96 11.39
N TRP A 83 1.80 0.14 11.06
CA TRP A 83 2.33 1.50 11.03
C TRP A 83 3.09 1.85 12.32
N ASN A 84 2.45 1.56 13.45
CA ASN A 84 3.00 1.77 14.78
C ASN A 84 4.23 0.89 15.06
N HIS A 85 4.33 -0.27 14.41
CA HIS A 85 5.41 -1.23 14.58
C HIS A 85 6.58 -1.02 13.58
N VAL A 86 6.38 -0.28 12.48
CA VAL A 86 7.40 -0.07 11.43
C VAL A 86 8.75 0.40 11.97
N PRO A 87 8.85 1.41 12.87
CA PRO A 87 10.16 1.84 13.36
C PRO A 87 10.93 0.74 14.10
N LEU A 88 10.23 -0.14 14.83
CA LEU A 88 10.85 -1.26 15.54
C LEU A 88 11.30 -2.34 14.56
N MET A 89 10.45 -2.69 13.60
CA MET A 89 10.81 -3.62 12.52
C MET A 89 12.02 -3.09 11.74
N GLU A 90 12.04 -1.80 11.40
CA GLU A 90 13.07 -1.21 10.53
C GLU A 90 14.43 -1.26 11.23
N LYS A 91 14.46 -0.93 12.52
CA LYS A 91 15.64 -1.09 13.37
C LYS A 91 16.13 -2.53 13.39
N ALA A 92 15.24 -3.49 13.63
CA ALA A 92 15.59 -4.91 13.70
C ALA A 92 16.10 -5.44 12.35
N MET A 93 15.49 -5.02 11.23
CA MET A 93 15.94 -5.37 9.88
C MET A 93 17.34 -4.81 9.61
N ARG A 94 17.60 -3.54 9.95
CA ARG A 94 18.93 -2.94 9.82
C ARG A 94 19.99 -3.67 10.65
N GLU A 95 19.68 -3.99 11.90
CA GLU A 95 20.59 -4.72 12.80
C GLU A 95 20.95 -6.11 12.25
N GLN A 96 20.00 -6.77 11.60
CA GLN A 96 20.19 -8.06 10.93
C GLN A 96 20.68 -7.95 9.48
N ARG A 97 20.93 -6.73 8.99
CA ARG A 97 21.36 -6.45 7.60
C ARG A 97 20.37 -6.98 6.55
N LEU A 98 19.08 -6.99 6.88
CA LEU A 98 17.99 -7.36 5.99
C LEU A 98 17.45 -6.11 5.28
N ALA A 99 17.18 -6.25 3.98
CA ALA A 99 16.51 -5.20 3.21
C ALA A 99 15.00 -5.23 3.49
N TRP A 100 14.39 -4.05 3.64
CA TRP A 100 12.94 -3.97 3.83
C TRP A 100 12.18 -4.49 2.59
N PRO A 101 11.16 -5.36 2.75
CA PRO A 101 10.45 -5.94 1.62
C PRO A 101 9.66 -4.90 0.84
N GLN A 102 9.77 -4.96 -0.49
CA GLN A 102 8.90 -4.20 -1.38
C GLN A 102 7.66 -5.02 -1.72
N PHE A 103 6.49 -4.39 -1.64
CA PHE A 103 5.23 -4.99 -2.05
C PHE A 103 4.70 -4.32 -3.32
N ARG A 104 4.03 -5.09 -4.17
CA ARG A 104 3.40 -4.63 -5.41
C ARG A 104 1.91 -4.90 -5.38
N GLN A 105 1.13 -4.06 -6.07
CA GLN A 105 -0.30 -4.30 -6.34
C GLN A 105 -1.06 -4.80 -5.09
N ASN A 106 -1.62 -6.01 -5.18
CA ASN A 106 -2.46 -6.64 -4.15
C ASN A 106 -1.66 -7.58 -3.22
N GLU A 107 -0.32 -7.55 -3.25
CA GLU A 107 0.50 -8.44 -2.41
C GLU A 107 0.25 -8.21 -0.91
N LEU A 108 0.00 -6.97 -0.48
CA LEU A 108 -0.36 -6.70 0.92
C LEU A 108 -1.76 -7.19 1.30
N HIS A 109 -2.70 -7.12 0.36
CA HIS A 109 -4.05 -7.67 0.54
C HIS A 109 -3.99 -9.18 0.76
N ASP A 110 -3.27 -9.90 -0.09
CA ASP A 110 -3.07 -11.33 0.06
C ASP A 110 -2.37 -11.68 1.37
N LEU A 111 -1.34 -10.92 1.73
CA LEU A 111 -0.61 -11.11 2.98
C LEU A 111 -1.55 -10.97 4.18
N PHE A 112 -2.39 -9.93 4.22
CA PHE A 112 -3.38 -9.74 5.28
C PHE A 112 -4.48 -10.79 5.25
N THR A 113 -4.92 -11.21 4.08
CA THR A 113 -5.87 -12.31 3.91
C THR A 113 -5.32 -13.61 4.48
N TYR A 114 -4.05 -13.93 4.19
CA TYR A 114 -3.35 -15.07 4.80
C TYR A 114 -3.26 -14.94 6.32
N LEU A 115 -2.79 -13.79 6.84
CA LEU A 115 -2.67 -13.57 8.28
C LEU A 115 -4.03 -13.67 9.00
N HIS A 116 -5.11 -13.18 8.38
CA HIS A 116 -6.46 -13.35 8.90
C HIS A 116 -6.89 -14.83 8.92
N SER A 117 -6.55 -15.60 7.87
CA SER A 117 -6.86 -17.03 7.79
C SER A 117 -6.17 -17.90 8.86
N LEU A 118 -5.11 -17.39 9.50
CA LEU A 118 -4.43 -18.08 10.59
C LEU A 118 -5.28 -18.13 11.87
N ASN A 119 -6.22 -17.19 12.02
CA ASN A 119 -7.13 -17.13 13.16
C ASN A 119 -8.58 -16.88 12.71
N PRO A 120 -9.23 -17.87 12.08
CA PRO A 120 -10.58 -17.72 11.51
C PRO A 120 -11.68 -17.54 12.56
N ARG A 121 -11.39 -17.80 13.85
CA ARG A 121 -12.29 -17.55 14.98
C ARG A 121 -11.98 -16.23 15.71
N GLY A 122 -10.96 -15.50 15.26
CA GLY A 122 -10.29 -14.45 16.00
C GLY A 122 -11.00 -13.10 16.06
N GLY A 123 -11.98 -12.84 15.21
CA GLY A 123 -12.73 -11.58 15.23
C GLY A 123 -13.28 -11.20 13.87
N SER A 124 -14.33 -10.37 13.87
CA SER A 124 -14.87 -9.75 12.67
C SER A 124 -14.12 -8.46 12.34
N ALA A 125 -14.22 -8.01 11.08
CA ALA A 125 -13.82 -6.66 10.72
C ALA A 125 -14.51 -5.64 11.64
N TYR A 126 -13.75 -4.74 12.24
CA TYR A 126 -14.26 -3.62 13.03
C TYR A 126 -14.43 -2.42 12.11
N PRO A 127 -15.68 -1.95 11.88
CA PRO A 127 -15.92 -0.81 11.02
C PRO A 127 -15.60 0.49 11.76
N PHE A 128 -14.62 1.25 11.28
CA PHE A 128 -14.37 2.60 11.77
C PHE A 128 -15.18 3.60 10.95
N ARG A 129 -15.88 4.52 11.61
CA ARG A 129 -16.48 5.69 10.94
C ARG A 129 -15.52 6.86 11.06
N GLY A 130 -14.98 7.31 9.92
CA GLY A 130 -14.08 8.45 9.86
C GLY A 130 -14.81 9.79 9.86
N GLU A 131 -14.24 10.78 10.55
CA GLU A 131 -14.67 12.17 10.56
C GLU A 131 -13.60 13.07 9.89
N ALA A 132 -13.95 13.65 8.74
CA ALA A 132 -13.02 14.45 7.94
C ALA A 132 -12.46 15.67 8.70
N ARG A 133 -13.24 16.26 9.62
CA ARG A 133 -12.78 17.39 10.44
C ARG A 133 -11.64 16.98 11.37
N LEU A 134 -11.78 15.86 12.07
CA LEU A 134 -10.72 15.30 12.92
C LEU A 134 -9.52 14.86 12.06
N GLY A 135 -9.79 14.25 10.91
CA GLY A 135 -8.76 13.85 9.96
C GLY A 135 -7.89 15.00 9.48
N ARG A 136 -8.49 16.18 9.23
CA ARG A 136 -7.76 17.39 8.86
C ARG A 136 -6.79 17.84 9.96
N ILE A 137 -7.21 17.77 11.22
CA ILE A 137 -6.38 18.14 12.37
C ILE A 137 -5.21 17.16 12.49
N LEU A 138 -5.50 15.85 12.44
CA LEU A 138 -4.49 14.80 12.48
C LEU A 138 -3.49 14.92 11.32
N PHE A 139 -3.97 15.14 10.10
CA PHE A 139 -3.13 15.31 8.92
C PHE A 139 -2.21 16.53 9.06
N ALA A 140 -2.74 17.67 9.51
CA ALA A 140 -1.95 18.88 9.74
C ALA A 140 -0.84 18.65 10.79
N ALA A 141 -1.15 17.91 11.86
CA ALA A 141 -0.21 17.62 12.93
C ALA A 141 0.88 16.60 12.53
N THR A 142 0.57 15.65 11.66
CA THR A 142 1.42 14.46 11.46
C THR A 142 1.95 14.28 10.04
N CYS A 143 1.16 14.61 9.01
CA CYS A 143 1.48 14.29 7.61
C CYS A 143 1.94 15.53 6.82
N GLN A 144 1.39 16.70 7.16
CA GLN A 144 1.52 17.93 6.37
C GLN A 144 2.97 18.42 6.24
N LYS A 145 3.83 18.16 7.23
CA LYS A 145 5.25 18.58 7.18
C LYS A 145 5.96 18.05 5.94
N CYS A 146 5.62 16.85 5.48
CA CYS A 146 6.21 16.24 4.28
C CYS A 146 5.28 16.33 3.07
N HIS A 147 3.98 16.08 3.26
CA HIS A 147 3.01 15.99 2.16
C HIS A 147 2.35 17.33 1.80
N GLY A 148 2.78 18.44 2.41
CA GLY A 148 2.31 19.79 2.09
C GLY A 148 0.88 20.07 2.55
N ALA A 149 0.51 21.36 2.50
CA ALA A 149 -0.83 21.80 2.87
C ALA A 149 -1.87 21.15 1.94
N VAL A 150 -2.92 20.57 2.53
CA VAL A 150 -3.98 19.85 1.79
C VAL A 150 -3.42 18.70 0.93
N GLY A 151 -2.28 18.13 1.32
CA GLY A 151 -1.68 16.98 0.64
C GLY A 151 -1.08 17.27 -0.73
N LYS A 152 -0.79 18.53 -1.08
CA LYS A 152 -0.24 18.91 -2.40
C LYS A 152 1.16 18.33 -2.72
N GLY A 153 1.80 17.65 -1.77
CA GLY A 153 3.16 17.17 -1.88
C GLY A 153 4.20 18.29 -1.74
N GLY A 154 5.45 17.95 -1.99
CA GLY A 154 6.57 18.87 -1.97
C GLY A 154 7.90 18.14 -2.17
N HIS A 155 8.99 18.78 -1.74
CA HIS A 155 10.32 18.17 -1.83
C HIS A 155 10.48 16.93 -0.94
N LEU A 156 9.85 16.93 0.24
CA LEU A 156 10.00 15.86 1.24
C LEU A 156 9.03 14.69 1.05
N GLY A 157 7.86 14.91 0.45
CA GLY A 157 6.82 13.90 0.37
C GLY A 157 6.00 14.03 -0.92
N PRO A 158 5.54 12.90 -1.48
CA PRO A 158 4.73 12.91 -2.69
C PRO A 158 3.37 13.57 -2.46
N ASP A 159 2.74 13.97 -3.57
CA ASP A 159 1.36 14.42 -3.60
C ASP A 159 0.42 13.30 -3.09
N LEU A 160 -0.48 13.67 -2.19
CA LEU A 160 -1.57 12.86 -1.62
C LEU A 160 -2.95 13.41 -1.97
N GLY A 161 -3.00 14.59 -2.59
CA GLY A 161 -4.21 15.29 -2.98
C GLY A 161 -4.85 14.75 -4.26
N PRO A 162 -5.78 15.51 -4.87
CA PRO A 162 -6.64 15.03 -5.96
C PRO A 162 -5.92 14.44 -7.17
N LYS A 163 -4.67 14.86 -7.43
CA LYS A 163 -3.88 14.41 -8.59
C LYS A 163 -3.23 13.04 -8.39
N ALA A 164 -3.13 12.55 -7.16
CA ALA A 164 -2.29 11.40 -6.82
C ALA A 164 -2.95 10.01 -7.03
N ALA A 165 -4.06 9.92 -7.78
CA ALA A 165 -4.94 8.74 -7.83
C ALA A 165 -5.39 8.34 -6.42
N LEU A 166 -6.46 8.99 -5.98
CA LEU A 166 -6.95 8.93 -4.60
C LEU A 166 -7.15 7.49 -4.11
N THR A 167 -6.81 7.23 -2.85
CA THR A 167 -7.19 6.00 -2.15
C THR A 167 -8.71 5.88 -2.15
N SER A 168 -9.23 4.88 -2.85
CA SER A 168 -10.67 4.66 -3.04
C SER A 168 -11.34 4.18 -1.76
N ASP A 169 -10.63 3.38 -0.99
CA ASP A 169 -11.14 2.59 0.14
C ASP A 169 -10.05 2.39 1.21
N GLU A 170 -10.44 1.73 2.30
CA GLU A 170 -9.58 1.45 3.46
C GLU A 170 -8.37 0.58 3.12
N GLU A 171 -8.54 -0.39 2.23
CA GLU A 171 -7.51 -1.37 1.88
C GLU A 171 -6.42 -0.74 1.01
N ALA A 172 -6.83 0.05 0.01
CA ALA A 172 -5.93 0.83 -0.82
C ALA A 172 -5.14 1.85 0.02
N PHE A 173 -5.81 2.49 0.99
CA PHE A 173 -5.18 3.40 1.94
C PHE A 173 -4.14 2.70 2.82
N ALA A 174 -4.56 1.63 3.51
CA ALA A 174 -3.69 0.79 4.34
C ALA A 174 -2.47 0.30 3.56
N SER A 175 -2.69 -0.26 2.38
CA SER A 175 -1.63 -0.81 1.53
C SER A 175 -0.65 0.26 1.07
N ARG A 176 -1.13 1.43 0.65
CA ARG A 176 -0.25 2.53 0.23
C ARG A 176 0.59 3.05 1.39
N MET A 177 -0.01 3.23 2.57
CA MET A 177 0.71 3.66 3.77
C MET A 177 1.83 2.67 4.12
N LEU A 178 1.53 1.37 4.19
CA LEU A 178 2.52 0.36 4.59
C LEU A 178 3.62 0.15 3.57
N ARG A 179 3.32 0.26 2.27
CA ARG A 179 4.34 0.25 1.21
C ARG A 179 5.29 1.44 1.30
N HIS A 180 4.78 2.60 1.68
CA HIS A 180 5.56 3.83 1.77
C HIS A 180 6.24 4.03 3.13
N ALA A 181 5.78 3.33 4.18
CA ALA A 181 6.26 3.50 5.54
C ALA A 181 7.79 3.45 5.73
N PRO A 182 8.57 2.58 5.03
CA PRO A 182 10.03 2.56 5.20
C PRO A 182 10.69 3.85 4.74
N THR A 183 10.24 4.40 3.61
CA THR A 183 10.69 5.70 3.11
C THR A 183 10.32 6.80 4.11
N MET A 184 9.09 6.76 4.63
CA MET A 184 8.65 7.73 5.63
C MET A 184 9.48 7.65 6.92
N VAL A 185 9.84 6.45 7.41
CA VAL A 185 10.68 6.29 8.60
C VAL A 185 12.06 6.87 8.36
N ALA A 186 12.69 6.58 7.21
CA ALA A 186 13.99 7.14 6.85
C ALA A 186 13.95 8.68 6.83
N THR A 187 12.98 9.27 6.13
CA THR A 187 12.80 10.72 6.07
C THR A 187 12.48 11.32 7.44
N ALA A 188 11.64 10.67 8.26
CA ALA A 188 11.31 11.14 9.60
C ALA A 188 12.57 11.23 10.48
N ARG A 189 13.50 10.26 10.37
CA ARG A 189 14.79 10.31 11.06
C ARG A 189 15.66 11.47 10.57
N GLU A 190 15.72 11.69 9.25
CA GLU A 190 16.49 12.79 8.65
C GLU A 190 16.00 14.16 9.13
N VAL A 191 14.69 14.37 9.16
CA VAL A 191 14.08 15.65 9.58
C VAL A 191 13.76 15.73 11.08
N ARG A 192 14.25 14.75 11.87
CA ARG A 192 14.07 14.64 13.32
C ARG A 192 12.60 14.81 13.75
N LEU A 193 11.71 14.11 13.05
CA LEU A 193 10.29 14.06 13.39
C LEU A 193 9.99 12.77 14.15
N ASP A 194 9.32 12.90 15.29
CA ASP A 194 8.82 11.75 16.04
C ASP A 194 7.79 11.00 15.22
N TRP A 195 7.94 9.68 15.14
CA TRP A 195 7.03 8.84 14.37
C TRP A 195 5.62 8.89 14.99
N PRO A 196 4.60 9.38 14.27
CA PRO A 196 3.27 9.53 14.83
C PRO A 196 2.64 8.16 15.09
N ARG A 197 2.03 8.01 16.27
CA ARG A 197 1.24 6.84 16.62
C ARG A 197 -0.20 7.08 16.18
N LEU A 198 -0.80 6.10 15.52
CA LEU A 198 -2.17 6.20 15.01
C LEU A 198 -2.95 4.96 15.41
N SER A 199 -4.17 5.15 15.92
CA SER A 199 -5.17 4.11 16.09
C SER A 199 -5.95 3.85 14.80
N GLY A 200 -6.72 2.75 14.76
CA GLY A 200 -7.61 2.48 13.62
C GLY A 200 -8.65 3.59 13.38
N ALA A 201 -9.16 4.21 14.44
CA ALA A 201 -10.11 5.33 14.34
C ALA A 201 -9.44 6.61 13.80
N GLU A 202 -8.21 6.91 14.23
CA GLU A 202 -7.45 8.05 13.69
C GLU A 202 -7.08 7.85 12.22
N MET A 203 -6.72 6.62 11.83
CA MET A 203 -6.53 6.29 10.42
C MET A 203 -7.81 6.47 9.60
N ALA A 204 -8.97 6.08 10.13
CA ALA A 204 -10.26 6.31 9.48
C ALA A 204 -10.56 7.80 9.31
N ASN A 205 -10.27 8.61 10.32
CA ASN A 205 -10.41 10.06 10.25
C ASN A 205 -9.52 10.65 9.14
N ILE A 206 -8.24 10.27 9.10
CA ILE A 206 -7.29 10.73 8.07
C ILE A 206 -7.79 10.32 6.67
N LEU A 207 -8.23 9.08 6.49
CA LEU A 207 -8.80 8.61 5.23
C LEU A 207 -10.05 9.42 4.83
N ALA A 208 -10.97 9.66 5.77
CA ALA A 208 -12.15 10.48 5.51
C ALA A 208 -11.78 11.91 5.10
N TYR A 209 -10.76 12.50 5.71
CA TYR A 209 -10.22 13.79 5.28
C TYR A 209 -9.65 13.72 3.87
N MET A 210 -8.80 12.75 3.56
CA MET A 210 -8.24 12.59 2.21
C MET A 210 -9.33 12.40 1.15
N GLN A 211 -10.38 11.64 1.46
CA GLN A 211 -11.54 11.47 0.58
C GLN A 211 -12.36 12.75 0.42
N SER A 212 -12.40 13.62 1.44
CA SER A 212 -13.08 14.92 1.35
C SER A 212 -12.37 15.92 0.42
N LEU A 213 -11.09 15.68 0.10
CA LEU A 213 -10.33 16.52 -0.84
C LEU A 213 -10.69 16.22 -2.30
N LYS A 214 -11.43 15.14 -2.58
CA LYS A 214 -11.89 14.80 -3.92
C LYS A 214 -12.74 15.96 -4.47
N PRO A 215 -12.48 16.45 -5.70
CA PRO A 215 -13.40 17.35 -6.37
C PRO A 215 -14.78 16.71 -6.37
N LYS A 216 -15.81 17.42 -5.90
CA LYS A 216 -17.19 16.98 -6.11
C LYS A 216 -17.40 16.99 -7.62
N GLY A 217 -17.80 15.85 -8.19
CA GLY A 217 -18.08 15.77 -9.62
C GLY A 217 -19.09 16.83 -10.03
N ASN A 218 -18.81 17.55 -11.10
CA ASN A 218 -19.81 18.33 -11.82
C ASN A 218 -20.74 17.38 -12.57
#